data_AF-A0A2A9A2N2-F1
#
_entry.id   AF-A0A2A9A2N2-F1
#
_cell.length_a   1.000
_cell.length_b   1.000
_cell.length_c   1.000
_cell.angle_alpha   90.00
_cell.angle_beta   90.00
_cell.angle_gamma   90.00
#
_symmetry.space_group_name_H-M   'P 1'
#
loop_
_entity.id
_entity.type
_entity.pdbx_description
1 polymer ?
#
loop_
_entity_poly.entity_id
_entity_poly.type
_entity_poly.pdbx_seq_one_letter_code
_entity_poly.pdbx_strand_id
1 'polypeptide(L)'
;MVKYISILGSTGSIGTSALGVVTSHPEHFKIIGLTANNNIDLLEQQIHTYHPRIVSVSTKELADALRKRISTDTKVTYGIDGLIEVATYPDSNLVLSSVVGVSGLLPTIEALKAKKDIAIANKETLVAAGHIVTDLAKRNGCRLIPVDSEHSAIFQCLNGENTQEIEKLIVTASGGAFRDKTREEMEILQAKDALKHPNWLMGAKLTIDSATLMNKGFEIMEARWLFDIPYEKIDVLIHKESIIHSLVEFIDGSTMAQLGAPDMRIPIQYAFHYPTRLQSNYKKLNLLEIASLHFEKPNFKKFPCLHYAYESGKIGGTTPAVLNAANEIANALYLQNKISFFDIEKTIYSTLEAHHSIANPNLETVLDADHWAREYAKELLIRK
;
A
#
# COMPACT_ATOMS: atom_id res chain seq x y z
N MET A 1 -20.11 -18.46 5.06
CA MET A 1 -20.79 -17.56 4.11
C MET A 1 -19.76 -17.14 3.07
N VAL A 2 -20.13 -17.11 1.78
CA VAL A 2 -19.22 -16.67 0.71
C VAL A 2 -19.01 -15.16 0.80
N LYS A 3 -17.77 -14.69 0.71
CA LYS A 3 -17.46 -13.25 0.59
C LYS A 3 -17.41 -12.84 -0.88
N TYR A 4 -17.96 -11.67 -1.16
CA TYR A 4 -18.13 -11.12 -2.49
C TYR A 4 -17.21 -9.91 -2.65
N ILE A 5 -16.21 -10.04 -3.51
CA ILE A 5 -15.03 -9.19 -3.50
C ILE A 5 -14.95 -8.37 -4.79
N SER A 6 -14.79 -7.05 -4.65
CA SER A 6 -14.32 -6.19 -5.73
C SER A 6 -12.83 -5.92 -5.56
N ILE A 7 -12.02 -6.07 -6.62
CA ILE A 7 -10.57 -5.83 -6.58
C ILE A 7 -10.23 -4.61 -7.44
N LEU A 8 -9.76 -3.55 -6.79
CA LEU A 8 -9.25 -2.36 -7.46
C LEU A 8 -7.77 -2.57 -7.77
N GLY A 9 -7.39 -2.71 -9.04
CA GLY A 9 -6.02 -3.01 -9.46
C GLY A 9 -5.71 -4.51 -9.62
N SER A 10 -6.63 -5.28 -10.22
CA SER A 10 -6.56 -6.74 -10.36
C SER A 10 -5.37 -7.25 -11.18
N THR A 11 -4.83 -6.43 -12.07
CA THR A 11 -3.69 -6.77 -12.93
C THR A 11 -2.33 -6.43 -12.31
N GLY A 12 -2.31 -5.81 -11.12
CA GLY A 12 -1.09 -5.57 -10.34
C GLY A 12 -0.66 -6.79 -9.52
N SER A 13 0.51 -6.71 -8.88
CA SER A 13 1.07 -7.80 -8.06
C SER A 13 0.14 -8.25 -6.92
N ILE A 14 -0.48 -7.31 -6.21
CA ILE A 14 -1.45 -7.61 -5.14
C ILE A 14 -2.73 -8.19 -5.73
N GLY A 15 -3.26 -7.58 -6.79
CA GLY A 15 -4.48 -8.04 -7.47
C GLY A 15 -4.37 -9.47 -8.00
N THR A 16 -3.27 -9.83 -8.66
CA THR A 16 -3.03 -11.20 -9.15
C THR A 16 -2.84 -12.20 -8.01
N SER A 17 -2.15 -11.79 -6.93
CA SER A 17 -2.01 -12.61 -5.72
C SER A 17 -3.36 -12.87 -5.05
N ALA A 18 -4.22 -11.85 -4.98
CA ALA A 18 -5.57 -11.94 -4.45
C ALA A 18 -6.48 -12.85 -5.28
N LEU A 19 -6.39 -12.76 -6.60
CA LEU A 19 -7.07 -13.70 -7.49
C LEU A 19 -6.57 -15.13 -7.27
N GLY A 20 -5.26 -15.34 -7.05
CA GLY A 20 -4.72 -16.66 -6.68
C GLY A 20 -5.25 -17.22 -5.35
N VAL A 21 -5.48 -16.36 -4.35
CA VAL A 21 -6.17 -16.74 -3.09
C VAL A 21 -7.61 -17.16 -3.39
N VAL A 22 -8.32 -16.42 -4.25
CA VAL A 22 -9.71 -16.74 -4.64
C VAL A 22 -9.78 -18.07 -5.39
N THR A 23 -8.85 -18.35 -6.31
CA THR A 23 -8.75 -19.64 -7.00
C THR A 23 -8.51 -20.81 -6.04
N SER A 24 -7.76 -20.57 -4.95
CA SER A 24 -7.45 -21.60 -3.96
C SER A 24 -8.64 -21.92 -3.04
N HIS A 25 -9.64 -21.02 -2.96
CA HIS A 25 -10.78 -21.10 -2.05
C HIS A 25 -12.11 -20.65 -2.70
N PRO A 26 -12.53 -21.26 -3.82
CA PRO A 26 -13.74 -20.87 -4.56
C PRO A 26 -15.03 -21.03 -3.75
N GLU A 27 -15.04 -21.91 -2.74
CA GLU A 27 -16.15 -22.11 -1.80
C GLU A 27 -16.32 -20.95 -0.80
N HIS A 28 -15.28 -20.12 -0.64
CA HIS A 28 -15.27 -19.00 0.30
C HIS A 28 -15.34 -17.64 -0.37
N PHE A 29 -14.91 -17.51 -1.63
CA PHE A 29 -14.76 -16.22 -2.29
C PHE A 29 -15.36 -16.19 -3.70
N LYS A 30 -16.00 -15.06 -4.04
CA LYS A 30 -16.49 -14.78 -5.39
C LYS A 30 -16.12 -13.37 -5.81
N ILE A 31 -15.59 -13.24 -7.03
CA ILE A 31 -15.29 -11.94 -7.62
C ILE A 31 -16.57 -11.30 -8.15
N ILE A 32 -16.81 -10.05 -7.77
CA ILE A 32 -17.90 -9.23 -8.26
C ILE A 32 -17.41 -8.22 -9.28
N GLY A 33 -16.29 -7.55 -9.01
CA GLY A 33 -15.75 -6.57 -9.93
C GLY A 33 -14.23 -6.49 -9.92
N LEU A 34 -13.66 -6.11 -11.05
CA LEU A 34 -12.22 -5.97 -11.25
C LEU A 34 -11.90 -4.63 -11.88
N THR A 35 -10.78 -4.02 -11.51
CA THR A 35 -10.27 -2.86 -12.26
C THR A 35 -8.83 -3.08 -12.70
N ALA A 36 -8.50 -2.58 -13.87
CA ALA A 36 -7.13 -2.50 -14.35
C ALA A 36 -6.85 -1.08 -14.82
N ASN A 37 -5.57 -0.71 -14.94
CA ASN A 37 -5.21 0.53 -15.62
C ASN A 37 -5.22 0.28 -17.14
N ASN A 38 -4.10 -0.23 -17.67
CA ASN A 38 -3.86 -0.40 -19.10
C ASN A 38 -3.56 -1.84 -19.56
N ASN A 39 -3.42 -2.80 -18.62
CA ASN A 39 -3.12 -4.20 -18.96
C ASN A 39 -4.40 -4.96 -19.37
N ILE A 40 -4.89 -4.65 -20.57
CA ILE A 40 -6.16 -5.18 -21.09
C ILE A 40 -6.08 -6.68 -21.35
N ASP A 41 -4.93 -7.19 -21.81
CA ASP A 41 -4.75 -8.60 -22.13
C ASP A 41 -4.92 -9.48 -20.88
N LEU A 42 -4.30 -9.09 -19.76
CA LEU A 42 -4.45 -9.82 -18.51
C LEU A 42 -5.87 -9.66 -17.93
N LEU A 43 -6.46 -8.46 -18.03
CA LEU A 43 -7.82 -8.25 -17.55
C LEU A 43 -8.84 -9.12 -18.32
N GLU A 44 -8.70 -9.25 -19.64
CA GLU A 44 -9.55 -10.14 -20.45
C GLU A 44 -9.47 -11.59 -19.97
N GLN A 45 -8.26 -12.11 -19.73
CA GLN A 45 -8.06 -13.45 -19.17
C GLN A 45 -8.74 -13.61 -17.80
N GLN A 46 -8.65 -12.57 -16.96
CA GLN A 46 -9.31 -12.56 -15.65
C GLN A 46 -10.84 -12.54 -15.79
N ILE A 47 -11.40 -11.80 -16.76
CA ILE A 47 -12.84 -11.78 -17.03
C ILE A 47 -13.35 -13.17 -17.43
N HIS A 48 -12.63 -13.87 -18.32
CA HIS A 48 -13.00 -15.21 -18.73
C HIS A 48 -12.89 -16.26 -17.61
N THR A 49 -11.99 -16.04 -16.65
CA THR A 49 -11.77 -16.98 -15.54
C THR A 49 -12.76 -16.76 -14.39
N TYR A 50 -12.97 -15.51 -13.99
CA TYR A 50 -13.71 -15.17 -12.77
C TYR A 50 -15.13 -14.68 -13.02
N HIS A 51 -15.49 -14.41 -14.28
CA HIS A 51 -16.81 -13.92 -14.70
C HIS A 51 -17.37 -12.79 -13.81
N PRO A 52 -16.61 -11.69 -13.61
CA PRO A 52 -17.08 -10.56 -12.80
C PRO A 52 -18.36 -9.95 -13.40
N ARG A 53 -19.16 -9.28 -12.57
CA ARG A 53 -20.33 -8.52 -13.03
C ARG A 53 -19.94 -7.22 -13.71
N ILE A 54 -18.86 -6.60 -13.23
CA ILE A 54 -18.41 -5.28 -13.69
C ILE A 54 -16.89 -5.22 -13.75
N VAL A 55 -16.36 -4.51 -14.75
CA VAL A 55 -14.94 -4.14 -14.80
C VAL A 55 -14.76 -2.66 -15.13
N SER A 56 -13.62 -2.09 -14.72
CA SER A 56 -13.21 -0.74 -15.10
C SER A 56 -11.78 -0.70 -15.61
N VAL A 57 -11.54 0.13 -16.62
CA VAL A 57 -10.20 0.43 -17.19
C VAL A 57 -9.93 1.93 -17.19
N SER A 58 -8.69 2.37 -17.41
CA SER A 58 -8.36 3.79 -17.18
C SER A 58 -9.00 4.78 -18.16
N THR A 59 -9.20 4.39 -19.42
CA THR A 59 -9.75 5.30 -20.44
C THR A 59 -10.93 4.71 -21.19
N LYS A 60 -11.72 5.59 -21.83
CA LYS A 60 -12.86 5.19 -22.66
C LYS A 60 -12.41 4.34 -23.85
N GLU A 61 -11.30 4.68 -24.47
CA GLU A 61 -10.74 3.98 -25.63
C GLU A 61 -10.40 2.53 -25.27
N LEU A 62 -9.78 2.32 -24.10
CA LEU A 62 -9.48 1.00 -23.58
C LEU A 62 -10.76 0.22 -23.25
N ALA A 63 -11.79 0.87 -22.72
CA ALA A 63 -13.07 0.23 -22.43
C ALA A 63 -13.79 -0.20 -23.72
N ASP A 64 -13.79 0.66 -24.74
CA ASP A 64 -14.37 0.36 -26.05
C ASP A 64 -13.62 -0.78 -26.76
N ALA A 65 -12.29 -0.85 -26.61
CA ALA A 65 -11.50 -1.97 -27.10
C ALA A 65 -11.83 -3.27 -26.34
N LEU A 66 -11.90 -3.24 -25.00
CA LEU A 66 -12.21 -4.40 -24.18
C LEU A 66 -13.62 -4.95 -24.46
N ARG A 67 -14.62 -4.09 -24.63
CA ARG A 67 -16.01 -4.50 -24.98
C ARG A 67 -16.08 -5.31 -26.27
N LYS A 68 -15.19 -5.06 -27.23
CA LYS A 68 -15.11 -5.80 -28.50
C LYS A 68 -14.39 -7.15 -28.35
N ARG A 69 -13.57 -7.31 -27.31
CA ARG A 69 -12.77 -8.51 -27.04
C ARG A 69 -13.54 -9.55 -26.23
N ILE A 70 -14.36 -9.09 -25.28
CA ILE A 70 -15.12 -9.99 -24.41
C ILE A 70 -16.45 -10.41 -25.03
N SER A 71 -16.83 -11.68 -24.83
CA SER A 71 -18.13 -12.24 -25.19
C SER A 71 -19.08 -12.43 -24.01
N THR A 72 -18.66 -12.00 -22.81
CA THR A 72 -19.43 -12.13 -21.56
C THR A 72 -20.37 -10.95 -21.33
N ASP A 73 -21.39 -11.12 -20.49
CA ASP A 73 -22.28 -10.04 -20.04
C ASP A 73 -21.64 -9.06 -19.01
N THR A 74 -20.32 -9.11 -18.84
CA THR A 74 -19.59 -8.23 -17.93
C THR A 74 -19.75 -6.78 -18.33
N LYS A 75 -20.28 -5.93 -17.44
CA LYS A 75 -20.38 -4.49 -17.67
C LYS A 75 -18.97 -3.88 -17.68
N VAL A 76 -18.60 -3.21 -18.77
CA VAL A 76 -17.32 -2.49 -18.87
C VAL A 76 -17.53 -1.00 -18.63
N THR A 77 -16.76 -0.41 -17.72
CA THR A 77 -16.74 1.01 -17.35
C THR A 77 -15.33 1.58 -17.47
N TYR A 78 -15.13 2.86 -17.21
CA TYR A 78 -13.80 3.48 -17.31
C TYR A 78 -13.61 4.69 -16.41
N GLY A 79 -12.35 5.09 -16.26
CA GLY A 79 -11.95 6.28 -15.53
C GLY A 79 -12.23 6.18 -14.03
N ILE A 80 -12.17 7.32 -13.35
CA ILE A 80 -12.40 7.41 -11.91
C ILE A 80 -13.84 7.00 -11.54
N ASP A 81 -14.83 7.40 -12.35
CA ASP A 81 -16.23 7.03 -12.14
C ASP A 81 -16.44 5.52 -12.24
N GLY A 82 -15.82 4.86 -13.22
CA GLY A 82 -15.85 3.40 -13.31
C GLY A 82 -15.13 2.71 -12.15
N LEU A 83 -14.05 3.30 -11.65
CA LEU A 83 -13.33 2.80 -10.47
C LEU A 83 -14.22 2.85 -9.22
N ILE A 84 -14.92 3.96 -9.02
CA ILE A 84 -15.93 4.15 -7.97
C ILE A 84 -17.07 3.15 -8.15
N GLU A 85 -17.60 3.00 -9.36
CA GLU A 85 -18.72 2.09 -9.63
C GLU A 85 -18.38 0.63 -9.27
N VAL A 86 -17.17 0.17 -9.61
CA VAL A 86 -16.69 -1.16 -9.22
C VAL A 86 -16.54 -1.27 -7.70
N ALA A 87 -16.01 -0.23 -7.05
CA ALA A 87 -15.84 -0.19 -5.60
C ALA A 87 -17.20 -0.24 -4.87
N THR A 88 -18.24 0.42 -5.40
CA THR A 88 -19.57 0.53 -4.77
C THR A 88 -20.60 -0.48 -5.27
N TYR A 89 -20.26 -1.41 -6.17
CA TYR A 89 -21.21 -2.34 -6.79
C TYR A 89 -22.06 -3.13 -5.76
N PRO A 90 -23.40 -3.19 -5.85
CA PRO A 90 -24.30 -3.63 -4.76
C PRO A 90 -24.02 -5.01 -4.15
N ASP A 91 -23.53 -5.97 -4.95
CA ASP A 91 -23.30 -7.35 -4.49
C ASP A 91 -21.97 -7.56 -3.76
N SER A 92 -21.05 -6.59 -3.79
CA SER A 92 -19.74 -6.70 -3.14
C SER A 92 -19.83 -6.25 -1.67
N ASN A 93 -19.33 -7.09 -0.76
CA ASN A 93 -19.24 -6.79 0.67
C ASN A 93 -17.82 -6.44 1.14
N LEU A 94 -16.80 -6.82 0.36
CA LEU A 94 -15.40 -6.49 0.59
C LEU A 94 -14.81 -5.84 -0.66
N VAL A 95 -14.02 -4.79 -0.48
CA VAL A 95 -13.23 -4.15 -1.54
C VAL A 95 -11.76 -4.28 -1.21
N LEU A 96 -11.00 -4.91 -2.09
CA LEU A 96 -9.54 -4.86 -2.04
C LEU A 96 -9.06 -3.59 -2.76
N SER A 97 -8.57 -2.63 -2.00
CA SER A 97 -7.96 -1.40 -2.54
C SER A 97 -6.46 -1.65 -2.77
N SER A 98 -6.08 -1.95 -4.01
CA SER A 98 -4.70 -2.27 -4.41
C SER A 98 -4.19 -1.47 -5.62
N VAL A 99 -4.85 -0.35 -5.92
CA VAL A 99 -4.35 0.62 -6.89
C VAL A 99 -3.15 1.39 -6.31
N VAL A 100 -2.30 1.93 -7.18
CA VAL A 100 -1.09 2.66 -6.77
C VAL A 100 -1.40 4.14 -6.57
N GLY A 101 -0.82 4.73 -5.53
CA GLY A 101 -0.88 6.16 -5.25
C GLY A 101 -2.25 6.66 -4.77
N VAL A 102 -2.46 7.97 -4.83
CA VAL A 102 -3.68 8.64 -4.33
C VAL A 102 -4.95 8.27 -5.11
N SER A 103 -4.80 7.61 -6.27
CA SER A 103 -5.93 7.19 -7.12
C SER A 103 -6.92 6.26 -6.40
N GLY A 104 -6.48 5.57 -5.33
CA GLY A 104 -7.34 4.73 -4.49
C GLY A 104 -8.20 5.47 -3.49
N LEU A 105 -7.95 6.76 -3.24
CA LEU A 105 -8.61 7.52 -2.17
C LEU A 105 -10.12 7.67 -2.40
N LEU A 106 -10.52 8.22 -3.55
CA LEU A 106 -11.94 8.45 -3.87
C LEU A 106 -12.75 7.14 -3.91
N PRO A 107 -12.30 6.07 -4.62
CA PRO A 107 -13.01 4.79 -4.60
C PRO A 107 -13.12 4.18 -3.20
N THR A 108 -12.09 4.35 -2.35
CA THR A 108 -12.12 3.86 -0.97
C THR A 108 -13.16 4.62 -0.15
N ILE A 109 -13.22 5.95 -0.25
CA ILE A 109 -14.21 6.77 0.42
C ILE A 109 -15.64 6.39 -0.01
N GLU A 110 -15.87 6.23 -1.30
CA GLU A 110 -17.20 5.86 -1.80
C GLU A 110 -17.60 4.43 -1.41
N ALA A 111 -16.66 3.48 -1.39
CA ALA A 111 -16.91 2.13 -0.86
C ALA A 111 -17.30 2.16 0.63
N LEU A 112 -16.63 2.98 1.44
CA LEU A 112 -16.97 3.17 2.86
C LEU A 112 -18.36 3.81 3.03
N LYS A 113 -18.73 4.80 2.19
CA LYS A 113 -20.10 5.37 2.16
C LYS A 113 -21.15 4.31 1.79
N ALA A 114 -20.81 3.40 0.89
CA ALA A 114 -21.61 2.24 0.53
C ALA A 114 -21.58 1.11 1.58
N LYS A 115 -20.98 1.36 2.76
CA LYS A 115 -20.90 0.44 3.90
C LYS A 115 -20.17 -0.86 3.62
N LYS A 116 -19.10 -0.80 2.82
CA LYS A 116 -18.26 -1.96 2.49
C LYS A 116 -17.03 -2.02 3.38
N ASP A 117 -16.66 -3.24 3.76
CA ASP A 117 -15.36 -3.47 4.37
C ASP A 117 -14.26 -3.26 3.32
N ILE A 118 -13.11 -2.73 3.75
CA ILE A 118 -11.97 -2.46 2.88
C ILE A 118 -10.81 -3.33 3.31
N ALA A 119 -10.35 -4.21 2.43
CA ALA A 119 -9.02 -4.79 2.52
C ALA A 119 -8.03 -3.79 1.89
N ILE A 120 -7.23 -3.11 2.69
CA ILE A 120 -6.41 -1.98 2.25
C ILE A 120 -4.95 -2.41 2.03
N ALA A 121 -4.51 -2.33 0.77
CA ALA A 121 -3.12 -2.53 0.36
C ALA A 121 -2.47 -1.22 -0.15
N ASN A 122 -3.30 -0.23 -0.52
CA ASN A 122 -2.87 1.07 -0.98
C ASN A 122 -2.63 2.01 0.21
N LYS A 123 -1.40 1.97 0.74
CA LYS A 123 -0.96 2.79 1.87
C LYS A 123 -1.08 4.30 1.62
N GLU A 124 -0.91 4.74 0.37
CA GLU A 124 -0.95 6.15 -0.01
C GLU A 124 -2.30 6.81 0.30
N THR A 125 -3.40 6.03 0.29
CA THR A 125 -4.72 6.52 0.74
C THR A 125 -4.71 6.95 2.21
N LEU A 126 -4.10 6.15 3.09
CA LEU A 126 -4.01 6.47 4.52
C LEU A 126 -2.91 7.50 4.81
N VAL A 127 -1.84 7.53 4.02
CA VAL A 127 -0.82 8.59 4.10
C VAL A 127 -1.46 9.94 3.79
N ALA A 128 -2.16 10.08 2.66
CA ALA A 128 -2.68 11.37 2.23
C ALA A 128 -3.90 11.84 3.04
N ALA A 129 -4.78 10.92 3.44
CA ALA A 129 -6.09 11.26 4.00
C ALA A 129 -6.54 10.33 5.14
N GLY A 130 -5.60 9.83 5.94
CA GLY A 130 -5.87 8.85 7.00
C GLY A 130 -6.94 9.29 7.99
N HIS A 131 -6.98 10.56 8.38
CA HIS A 131 -8.02 11.11 9.27
C HIS A 131 -9.42 11.03 8.64
N ILE A 132 -9.56 11.29 7.34
CA ILE A 132 -10.84 11.23 6.63
C ILE A 132 -11.30 9.78 6.50
N VAL A 133 -10.40 8.90 6.08
CA VAL A 133 -10.71 7.49 5.76
C VAL A 133 -11.06 6.72 7.03
N THR A 134 -10.26 6.86 8.09
CA THR A 134 -10.50 6.15 9.36
C THR A 134 -11.74 6.66 10.08
N ASP A 135 -11.97 7.98 10.12
CA ASP A 135 -13.20 8.55 10.69
C ASP A 135 -14.44 8.06 9.95
N LEU A 136 -14.40 8.05 8.61
CA LEU A 136 -15.52 7.60 7.79
C LEU A 136 -15.80 6.11 8.02
N ALA A 137 -14.76 5.27 8.09
CA ALA A 137 -14.92 3.85 8.40
C ALA A 137 -15.56 3.64 9.77
N LYS A 138 -15.09 4.34 10.80
CA LYS A 138 -15.67 4.32 12.15
C LYS A 138 -17.15 4.74 12.14
N ARG A 139 -17.49 5.87 11.48
CA ARG A 139 -18.86 6.41 11.41
C ARG A 139 -19.83 5.47 10.68
N ASN A 140 -19.37 4.77 9.64
CA ASN A 140 -20.20 3.87 8.85
C ASN A 140 -20.21 2.42 9.35
N GLY A 141 -19.43 2.11 10.40
CA GLY A 141 -19.31 0.76 10.95
C GLY A 141 -18.59 -0.22 10.03
N CYS A 142 -17.73 0.29 9.14
CA CYS A 142 -16.93 -0.50 8.21
C CYS A 142 -15.59 -0.88 8.82
N ARG A 143 -15.04 -2.01 8.40
CA ARG A 143 -13.69 -2.44 8.78
C ARG A 143 -12.67 -1.97 7.75
N LEU A 144 -11.54 -1.47 8.25
CA LEU A 144 -10.31 -1.32 7.48
C LEU A 144 -9.38 -2.47 7.88
N ILE A 145 -9.18 -3.42 6.96
CA ILE A 145 -8.42 -4.64 7.20
C ILE A 145 -7.09 -4.52 6.46
N PRO A 146 -5.95 -4.44 7.16
CA PRO A 146 -4.66 -4.27 6.51
C PRO A 146 -4.29 -5.48 5.67
N VAL A 147 -3.79 -5.22 4.46
CA VAL A 147 -3.21 -6.22 3.56
C VAL A 147 -1.70 -6.05 3.46
N ASP A 148 -1.18 -4.85 3.72
CA ASP A 148 0.26 -4.62 3.77
C ASP A 148 0.90 -5.53 4.85
N SER A 149 2.08 -6.07 4.56
CA SER A 149 2.58 -7.27 5.25
C SER A 149 2.86 -7.00 6.72
N GLU A 150 3.43 -5.83 7.01
CA GLU A 150 3.76 -5.32 8.33
C GLU A 150 2.51 -5.04 9.17
N HIS A 151 1.51 -4.37 8.58
CA HIS A 151 0.28 -4.05 9.30
C HIS A 151 -0.60 -5.27 9.46
N SER A 152 -0.61 -6.18 8.49
CA SER A 152 -1.26 -7.50 8.66
C SER A 152 -0.58 -8.30 9.76
N ALA A 153 0.74 -8.19 9.93
CA ALA A 153 1.47 -8.81 11.03
C ALA A 153 1.05 -8.21 12.39
N ILE A 154 1.04 -6.88 12.51
CA ILE A 154 0.56 -6.18 13.72
C ILE A 154 -0.89 -6.56 14.01
N PHE A 155 -1.76 -6.53 13.00
CA PHE A 155 -3.18 -6.87 13.14
C PHE A 155 -3.41 -8.31 13.61
N GLN A 156 -2.57 -9.26 13.17
CA GLN A 156 -2.59 -10.64 13.66
C GLN A 156 -2.11 -10.75 15.11
N CYS A 157 -1.08 -9.99 15.51
CA CYS A 157 -0.61 -9.96 16.89
C CYS A 157 -1.64 -9.34 17.84
N LEU A 158 -2.44 -8.39 17.37
CA LEU A 158 -3.49 -7.73 18.16
C LEU A 158 -4.80 -8.52 18.23
N ASN A 159 -4.92 -9.64 17.52
CA ASN A 159 -6.18 -10.37 17.45
C ASN A 159 -6.49 -11.11 18.77
N GLY A 160 -7.36 -10.50 19.58
CA GLY A 160 -7.73 -10.98 20.92
C GLY A 160 -7.13 -10.15 22.05
N GLU A 161 -6.24 -9.21 21.73
CA GLU A 161 -5.57 -8.34 22.69
C GLU A 161 -6.31 -7.02 22.89
N ASN A 162 -6.05 -6.36 24.02
CA ASN A 162 -6.55 -5.02 24.29
C ASN A 162 -5.61 -3.97 23.68
N THR A 163 -6.10 -3.17 22.74
CA THR A 163 -5.27 -2.15 22.06
C THR A 163 -4.78 -1.03 22.99
N GLN A 164 -5.39 -0.85 24.17
CA GLN A 164 -4.91 0.09 25.18
C GLN A 164 -3.65 -0.39 25.90
N GLU A 165 -3.32 -1.67 25.79
CA GLU A 165 -2.13 -2.29 26.41
C GLU A 165 -0.92 -2.30 25.47
N ILE A 166 -1.06 -1.71 24.28
CA ILE A 166 0.04 -1.52 23.33
C ILE A 166 1.01 -0.48 23.90
N GLU A 167 2.23 -0.92 24.20
CA GLU A 167 3.30 0.00 24.54
C GLU A 167 3.91 0.60 23.29
N LYS A 168 4.20 -0.23 22.28
CA LYS A 168 4.87 0.18 21.05
C LYS A 168 4.58 -0.76 19.87
N LEU A 169 4.52 -0.19 18.68
CA LEU A 169 4.53 -0.93 17.42
C LEU A 169 5.94 -0.90 16.81
N ILE A 170 6.43 -2.04 16.33
CA ILE A 170 7.74 -2.15 15.68
C ILE A 170 7.54 -2.63 14.25
N VAL A 171 7.69 -1.70 13.30
CA VAL A 171 7.50 -1.92 11.87
C VAL A 171 8.83 -2.35 11.25
N THR A 172 8.97 -3.62 10.91
CA THR A 172 10.24 -4.15 10.36
C THR A 172 10.44 -3.79 8.90
N ALA A 173 11.65 -3.47 8.45
CA ALA A 173 11.98 -3.17 7.05
C ALA A 173 13.04 -4.12 6.50
N SER A 174 12.95 -4.51 5.22
CA SER A 174 14.04 -5.23 4.56
C SER A 174 15.34 -4.41 4.48
N GLY A 175 15.23 -3.08 4.44
CA GLY A 175 16.34 -2.15 4.16
C GLY A 175 16.52 -1.82 2.68
N GLY A 176 15.80 -2.51 1.78
CA GLY A 176 15.87 -2.29 0.34
C GLY A 176 17.16 -2.76 -0.32
N ALA A 177 17.24 -2.60 -1.65
CA ALA A 177 18.38 -3.05 -2.45
C ALA A 177 19.70 -2.32 -2.12
N PHE A 178 19.62 -1.11 -1.58
CA PHE A 178 20.77 -0.26 -1.29
C PHE A 178 21.19 -0.26 0.19
N ARG A 179 20.59 -1.14 1.02
CA ARG A 179 20.89 -1.25 2.46
C ARG A 179 22.39 -1.35 2.75
N ASP A 180 23.12 -2.10 1.94
CA ASP A 180 24.54 -2.41 2.17
C ASP A 180 25.49 -1.50 1.35
N LYS A 181 24.96 -0.48 0.66
CA LYS A 181 25.73 0.46 -0.19
C LYS A 181 26.16 1.72 0.54
N THR A 182 27.31 2.31 0.24
CA THR A 182 27.66 3.64 0.76
C THR A 182 26.89 4.73 0.01
N ARG A 183 26.88 5.97 0.50
CA ARG A 183 26.22 7.07 -0.21
C ARG A 183 26.94 7.39 -1.54
N GLU A 184 28.26 7.29 -1.56
CA GLU A 184 29.07 7.46 -2.77
C GLU A 184 28.72 6.40 -3.82
N GLU A 185 28.53 5.14 -3.40
CA GLU A 185 28.09 4.08 -4.30
C GLU A 185 26.67 4.34 -4.85
N MET A 186 25.74 4.82 -4.02
CA MET A 186 24.36 5.08 -4.43
C MET A 186 24.22 6.17 -5.49
N GLU A 187 25.16 7.11 -5.57
CA GLU A 187 25.09 8.25 -6.49
C GLU A 187 25.05 7.81 -7.97
N ILE A 188 25.71 6.70 -8.28
CA ILE A 188 25.81 6.17 -9.64
C ILE A 188 24.80 5.04 -9.94
N LEU A 189 24.02 4.59 -8.95
CA LEU A 189 23.06 3.51 -9.13
C LEU A 189 21.82 4.01 -9.86
N GLN A 190 21.27 3.12 -10.70
CA GLN A 190 20.11 3.41 -11.53
C GLN A 190 18.87 2.65 -11.04
N ALA A 191 17.71 2.97 -11.58
CA ALA A 191 16.46 2.30 -11.24
C ALA A 191 16.54 0.77 -11.41
N LYS A 192 17.21 0.30 -12.47
CA LYS A 192 17.43 -1.15 -12.71
C LYS A 192 18.17 -1.85 -11.56
N ASP A 193 18.97 -1.13 -10.79
CA ASP A 193 19.72 -1.68 -9.66
C ASP A 193 18.84 -1.75 -8.42
N ALA A 194 18.00 -0.72 -8.21
CA ALA A 194 16.99 -0.74 -7.15
C ALA A 194 15.92 -1.83 -7.40
N LEU A 195 15.55 -2.09 -8.66
CA LEU A 195 14.55 -3.10 -9.03
C LEU A 195 14.96 -4.55 -8.71
N LYS A 196 16.23 -4.80 -8.36
CA LYS A 196 16.73 -6.10 -7.90
C LYS A 196 16.52 -6.25 -6.39
N HIS A 197 15.27 -6.22 -5.94
CA HIS A 197 14.93 -6.33 -4.52
C HIS A 197 15.32 -7.71 -3.97
N PRO A 198 15.97 -7.82 -2.78
CA PRO A 198 16.54 -9.08 -2.31
C PRO A 198 15.50 -10.16 -1.94
N ASN A 199 14.33 -9.75 -1.41
CA ASN A 199 13.39 -10.70 -0.78
C ASN A 199 12.00 -10.77 -1.43
N TRP A 200 11.63 -9.77 -2.24
CA TRP A 200 10.23 -9.55 -2.63
C TRP A 200 10.16 -9.23 -4.12
N LEU A 201 9.19 -9.84 -4.80
CA LEU A 201 8.80 -9.46 -6.16
C LEU A 201 7.63 -8.47 -6.06
N MET A 202 7.92 -7.19 -6.28
CA MET A 202 6.96 -6.08 -6.08
C MET A 202 6.85 -5.20 -7.32
N GLY A 203 5.82 -4.35 -7.34
CA GLY A 203 5.69 -3.31 -8.37
C GLY A 203 6.83 -2.30 -8.32
N ALA A 204 7.22 -1.75 -9.48
CA ALA A 204 8.40 -0.90 -9.62
C ALA A 204 8.45 0.29 -8.65
N LYS A 205 7.34 1.03 -8.50
CA LYS A 205 7.22 2.18 -7.58
C LYS A 205 7.59 1.78 -6.14
N LEU A 206 6.97 0.70 -5.65
CA LEU A 206 7.19 0.20 -4.29
C LEU A 206 8.64 -0.27 -4.09
N THR A 207 9.23 -0.89 -5.11
CA THR A 207 10.62 -1.32 -5.07
C THR A 207 11.60 -0.14 -4.96
N ILE A 208 11.34 0.97 -5.67
CA ILE A 208 12.13 2.21 -5.51
C ILE A 208 11.94 2.82 -4.13
N ASP A 209 10.69 2.89 -3.63
CA ASP A 209 10.40 3.40 -2.28
C ASP A 209 11.06 2.55 -1.18
N SER A 210 11.19 1.24 -1.39
CA SER A 210 11.94 0.35 -0.49
C SER A 210 13.43 0.69 -0.48
N ALA A 211 14.03 1.00 -1.64
CA ALA A 211 15.42 1.39 -1.74
C ALA A 211 15.74 2.74 -1.07
N THR A 212 14.77 3.66 -0.97
CA THR A 212 14.91 4.96 -0.27
C THR A 212 14.47 4.92 1.20
N LEU A 213 13.91 3.79 1.66
CA LEU A 213 13.12 3.66 2.89
C LEU A 213 11.88 4.59 2.98
N MET A 214 11.48 5.26 1.89
CA MET A 214 10.22 5.99 1.86
C MET A 214 9.02 5.05 2.02
N ASN A 215 9.12 3.81 1.52
CA ASN A 215 8.09 2.80 1.71
C ASN A 215 7.80 2.60 3.21
N LYS A 216 8.88 2.46 4.00
CA LYS A 216 8.77 2.30 5.45
C LYS A 216 8.23 3.55 6.12
N GLY A 217 8.59 4.72 5.61
CA GLY A 217 8.01 6.00 6.03
C GLY A 217 6.49 6.03 5.89
N PHE A 218 5.96 5.63 4.73
CA PHE A 218 4.52 5.52 4.51
C PHE A 218 3.86 4.48 5.42
N GLU A 219 4.52 3.35 5.66
CA GLU A 219 3.98 2.29 6.53
C GLU A 219 3.89 2.74 8.00
N ILE A 220 4.81 3.58 8.49
CA ILE A 220 4.68 4.20 9.82
C ILE A 220 3.44 5.10 9.89
N MET A 221 3.22 5.92 8.84
CA MET A 221 2.06 6.81 8.76
C MET A 221 0.75 6.03 8.66
N GLU A 222 0.76 4.93 7.92
CA GLU A 222 -0.37 4.00 7.85
C GLU A 222 -0.65 3.33 9.21
N ALA A 223 0.39 2.89 9.93
CA ALA A 223 0.24 2.26 11.25
C ALA A 223 -0.40 3.21 12.28
N ARG A 224 -0.05 4.51 12.25
CA ARG A 224 -0.69 5.55 13.06
C ARG A 224 -2.22 5.54 12.91
N TRP A 225 -2.70 5.38 11.68
CA TRP A 225 -4.11 5.45 11.35
C TRP A 225 -4.84 4.12 11.58
N LEU A 226 -4.25 3.00 11.18
CA LEU A 226 -4.88 1.69 11.32
C LEU A 226 -5.05 1.26 12.78
N PHE A 227 -4.07 1.59 13.63
CA PHE A 227 -4.03 1.12 15.02
C PHE A 227 -4.27 2.22 16.05
N ASP A 228 -4.44 3.47 15.60
CA ASP A 228 -4.65 4.64 16.46
C ASP A 228 -3.52 4.84 17.51
N ILE A 229 -2.26 4.63 17.09
CA ILE A 229 -1.07 4.71 17.94
C ILE A 229 -0.23 5.93 17.58
N PRO A 230 0.16 6.80 18.54
CA PRO A 230 0.95 8.00 18.25
C PRO A 230 2.33 7.66 17.65
N TYR A 231 2.88 8.56 16.83
CA TYR A 231 4.14 8.33 16.10
C TYR A 231 5.33 8.00 17.02
N GLU A 232 5.33 8.53 18.25
CA GLU A 232 6.36 8.28 19.27
C GLU A 232 6.38 6.82 19.75
N LYS A 233 5.27 6.10 19.53
CA LYS A 233 5.11 4.68 19.85
C LYS A 233 5.24 3.77 18.62
N ILE A 234 5.78 4.27 17.50
CA ILE A 234 6.03 3.49 16.29
C ILE A 234 7.53 3.53 15.98
N ASP A 235 8.21 2.39 16.14
CA ASP A 235 9.63 2.24 15.83
C ASP A 235 9.82 1.50 14.49
N VAL A 236 10.96 1.75 13.85
CA VAL A 236 11.41 1.00 12.67
C VAL A 236 12.61 0.15 13.02
N LEU A 237 12.58 -1.10 12.57
CA LEU A 237 13.65 -2.07 12.77
C LEU A 237 14.07 -2.67 11.42
N ILE A 238 15.33 -2.57 11.04
CA ILE A 238 15.83 -3.24 9.84
C ILE A 238 15.95 -4.73 10.13
N HIS A 239 15.23 -5.55 9.38
CA HIS A 239 15.25 -7.01 9.42
C HIS A 239 15.42 -7.57 8.00
N LYS A 240 16.66 -7.87 7.63
CA LYS A 240 17.05 -8.16 6.25
C LYS A 240 16.48 -9.47 5.71
N GLU A 241 16.14 -10.43 6.57
CA GLU A 241 15.56 -11.71 6.14
C GLU A 241 14.07 -11.60 5.81
N SER A 242 13.39 -10.55 6.27
CA SER A 242 11.94 -10.34 6.08
C SER A 242 11.08 -11.55 6.50
N ILE A 243 11.48 -12.24 7.57
CA ILE A 243 10.75 -13.38 8.15
C ILE A 243 9.82 -12.92 9.27
N ILE A 244 10.32 -12.08 10.17
CA ILE A 244 9.46 -11.33 11.11
C ILE A 244 8.91 -10.15 10.33
N HIS A 245 7.59 -10.11 10.18
CA HIS A 245 6.93 -9.09 9.37
C HIS A 245 6.59 -7.83 10.16
N SER A 246 6.39 -7.90 11.48
CA SER A 246 6.39 -6.78 12.44
C SER A 246 6.19 -7.33 13.86
N LEU A 247 6.34 -6.45 14.86
CA LEU A 247 6.17 -6.79 16.27
C LEU A 247 5.26 -5.78 16.99
N VAL A 248 4.64 -6.25 18.08
CA VAL A 248 3.86 -5.45 19.03
C VAL A 248 4.45 -5.69 20.42
N GLU A 249 4.88 -4.60 21.06
CA GLU A 249 5.32 -4.58 22.45
C GLU A 249 4.17 -4.12 23.35
N PHE A 250 3.96 -4.82 24.45
CA PHE A 250 2.88 -4.58 25.41
C PHE A 250 3.44 -3.99 26.71
N ILE A 251 2.57 -3.33 27.48
CA ILE A 251 2.93 -2.62 28.72
C ILE A 251 3.47 -3.52 29.85
N ASP A 252 3.29 -4.84 29.74
CA ASP A 252 3.81 -5.85 30.67
C ASP A 252 5.24 -6.30 30.34
N GLY A 253 5.81 -5.79 29.23
CA GLY A 253 7.13 -6.17 28.70
C GLY A 253 7.10 -7.34 27.72
N SER A 254 5.94 -7.92 27.43
CA SER A 254 5.78 -8.96 26.42
C SER A 254 5.92 -8.37 25.01
N THR A 255 6.49 -9.13 24.08
CA THR A 255 6.55 -8.77 22.67
C THR A 255 6.03 -9.92 21.83
N MET A 256 5.04 -9.64 20.98
CA MET A 256 4.50 -10.59 20.01
C MET A 256 4.99 -10.22 18.61
N ALA A 257 5.29 -11.23 17.80
CA ALA A 257 5.70 -11.05 16.41
C ALA A 257 4.94 -12.04 15.52
N GLN A 258 4.60 -11.60 14.31
CA GLN A 258 4.10 -12.52 13.29
C GLN A 258 5.25 -12.87 12.33
N LEU A 259 5.48 -14.18 12.18
CA LEU A 259 6.51 -14.74 11.32
C LEU A 259 5.89 -15.45 10.11
N GLY A 260 6.51 -15.31 8.95
CA GLY A 260 6.04 -15.92 7.72
C GLY A 260 7.11 -15.98 6.63
N ALA A 261 6.86 -16.78 5.60
CA ALA A 261 7.58 -16.62 4.35
C ALA A 261 7.12 -15.30 3.67
N PRO A 262 7.99 -14.59 2.93
CA PRO A 262 7.64 -13.36 2.24
C PRO A 262 6.70 -13.64 1.06
N ASP A 263 5.41 -13.80 1.35
CA ASP A 263 4.36 -14.19 0.41
C ASP A 263 3.07 -13.42 0.71
N MET A 264 2.72 -12.48 -0.17
CA MET A 264 1.54 -11.62 0.00
C MET A 264 0.21 -12.37 -0.01
N ARG A 265 0.16 -13.63 -0.47
CA ARG A 265 -1.06 -14.43 -0.37
C ARG A 265 -1.47 -14.68 1.09
N ILE A 266 -0.52 -14.70 2.03
CA ILE A 266 -0.78 -14.88 3.45
C ILE A 266 -1.58 -13.70 4.04
N PRO A 267 -1.10 -12.44 3.98
CA PRO A 267 -1.86 -11.31 4.50
C PRO A 267 -3.16 -11.06 3.70
N ILE A 268 -3.17 -11.29 2.38
CA ILE A 268 -4.40 -11.18 1.58
C ILE A 268 -5.46 -12.19 2.04
N GLN A 269 -5.07 -13.47 2.19
CA GLN A 269 -5.99 -14.51 2.67
C GLN A 269 -6.49 -14.22 4.08
N TYR A 270 -5.61 -13.70 4.96
CA TYR A 270 -6.02 -13.29 6.29
C TYR A 270 -7.04 -12.15 6.23
N ALA A 271 -6.80 -11.11 5.44
CA ALA A 271 -7.75 -10.01 5.28
C ALA A 271 -9.09 -10.48 4.69
N PHE A 272 -9.04 -11.38 3.71
CA PHE A 272 -10.24 -11.93 3.08
C PHE A 272 -11.03 -12.82 4.03
N HIS A 273 -10.40 -13.63 4.87
CA HIS A 273 -11.12 -14.58 5.74
C HIS A 273 -11.23 -14.18 7.21
N TYR A 274 -10.67 -13.02 7.60
CA TYR A 274 -10.73 -12.51 8.97
C TYR A 274 -12.16 -12.57 9.56
N PRO A 275 -12.34 -13.06 10.81
CA PRO A 275 -11.32 -13.36 11.81
C PRO A 275 -10.75 -14.79 11.82
N THR A 276 -11.17 -15.65 10.89
CA THR A 276 -10.73 -17.05 10.82
C THR A 276 -9.62 -17.25 9.79
N ARG A 277 -8.95 -18.40 9.87
CA ARG A 277 -7.91 -18.79 8.91
C ARG A 277 -8.41 -19.92 8.01
N LEU A 278 -7.94 -19.92 6.77
CA LEU A 278 -8.12 -21.02 5.82
C LEU A 278 -6.83 -21.83 5.72
N GLN A 279 -6.98 -23.13 5.47
CA GLN A 279 -5.85 -24.00 5.17
C GLN A 279 -5.25 -23.63 3.81
N SER A 280 -3.93 -23.52 3.71
CA SER A 280 -3.25 -23.26 2.43
C SER A 280 -2.04 -24.18 2.25
N ASN A 281 -1.64 -24.36 0.99
CA ASN A 281 -0.45 -25.13 0.60
C ASN A 281 0.78 -24.24 0.36
N TYR A 282 0.80 -23.03 0.95
CA TYR A 282 1.93 -22.11 0.83
C TYR A 282 3.17 -22.68 1.53
N LYS A 283 4.36 -22.19 1.13
CA LYS A 283 5.62 -22.63 1.74
C LYS A 283 5.58 -22.32 3.24
N LYS A 284 5.72 -23.36 4.07
CA LYS A 284 5.80 -23.21 5.52
C LYS A 284 7.18 -22.68 5.90
N LEU A 285 7.22 -21.81 6.91
CA LEU A 285 8.46 -21.32 7.48
C LEU A 285 9.22 -22.49 8.14
N ASN A 286 10.50 -22.64 7.80
CA ASN A 286 11.41 -23.56 8.46
C ASN A 286 12.53 -22.76 9.13
N LEU A 287 12.43 -22.57 10.44
CA LEU A 287 13.42 -21.78 11.19
C LEU A 287 14.82 -22.41 11.18
N LEU A 288 14.92 -23.74 11.06
CA LEU A 288 16.21 -24.42 10.93
C LEU A 288 16.91 -24.06 9.61
N GLU A 289 16.16 -23.85 8.53
CA GLU A 289 16.71 -23.40 7.24
C GLU A 289 17.11 -21.92 7.25
N ILE A 290 16.36 -21.07 7.98
CA ILE A 290 16.68 -19.64 8.10
C ILE A 290 17.93 -19.43 8.96
N ALA A 291 18.09 -20.24 10.01
CA ALA A 291 19.21 -20.27 10.96
C ALA A 291 19.45 -19.00 11.79
N SER A 292 19.34 -17.80 11.23
CA SER A 292 19.64 -16.54 11.91
C SER A 292 18.70 -15.42 11.47
N LEU A 293 18.33 -14.57 12.42
CA LEU A 293 17.51 -13.38 12.21
C LEU A 293 18.33 -12.18 12.71
N HIS A 294 18.54 -11.18 11.84
CA HIS A 294 19.35 -10.01 12.17
C HIS A 294 18.47 -8.78 12.30
N PHE A 295 18.84 -7.90 13.23
CA PHE A 295 18.11 -6.67 13.53
C PHE A 295 19.08 -5.49 13.68
N GLU A 296 18.77 -4.38 13.03
CA GLU A 296 19.58 -3.16 13.05
C GLU A 296 18.69 -1.92 13.11
N LYS A 297 19.22 -0.82 13.65
CA LYS A 297 18.54 0.48 13.62
C LYS A 297 18.60 1.07 12.20
N PRO A 298 17.55 1.74 11.71
CA PRO A 298 17.62 2.46 10.45
C PRO A 298 18.62 3.62 10.55
N ASN A 299 19.30 3.91 9.44
CA ASN A 299 20.25 5.02 9.36
C ASN A 299 19.60 6.22 8.66
N PHE A 300 19.10 7.18 9.45
CA PHE A 300 18.43 8.39 8.94
C PHE A 300 19.33 9.32 8.12
N LYS A 301 20.65 9.32 8.37
CA LYS A 301 21.59 10.09 7.54
C LYS A 301 21.77 9.47 6.16
N LYS A 302 21.73 8.14 6.10
CA LYS A 302 21.83 7.38 4.86
C LYS A 302 20.54 7.45 4.06
N PHE A 303 19.39 7.36 4.73
CA PHE A 303 18.05 7.34 4.14
C PHE A 303 17.15 8.42 4.78
N PRO A 304 17.31 9.69 4.38
CA PRO A 304 16.58 10.81 5.00
C PRO A 304 15.08 10.80 4.69
N CYS A 305 14.64 10.15 3.61
CA CYS A 305 13.22 9.97 3.29
C CYS A 305 12.41 9.38 4.45
N LEU A 306 12.99 8.45 5.21
CA LEU A 306 12.35 7.88 6.40
C LEU A 306 12.11 8.95 7.47
N HIS A 307 13.08 9.85 7.67
CA HIS A 307 12.93 10.96 8.62
C HIS A 307 11.85 11.95 8.14
N TYR A 308 11.82 12.27 6.85
CA TYR A 308 10.79 13.16 6.28
C TYR A 308 9.37 12.63 6.52
N ALA A 309 9.18 11.31 6.49
CA ALA A 309 7.88 10.71 6.78
C ALA A 309 7.46 10.87 8.26
N TYR A 310 8.38 10.67 9.21
CA TYR A 310 8.09 10.94 10.63
C TYR A 310 7.70 12.39 10.87
N GLU A 311 8.48 13.34 10.35
CA GLU A 311 8.21 14.76 10.54
C GLU A 311 6.91 15.19 9.86
N SER A 312 6.67 14.73 8.63
CA SER A 312 5.42 15.01 7.91
C SER A 312 4.20 14.45 8.64
N GLY A 313 4.31 13.26 9.20
CA GLY A 313 3.27 12.64 10.01
C GLY A 313 2.96 13.44 11.27
N LYS A 314 4.00 13.87 12.01
CA LYS A 314 3.85 14.69 13.23
C LYS A 314 3.27 16.07 12.95
N ILE A 315 3.69 16.72 11.88
CA ILE A 315 3.12 18.00 11.43
C ILE A 315 1.64 17.82 11.08
N GLY A 316 1.31 16.71 10.39
CA GLY A 316 -0.06 16.39 10.00
C GLY A 316 -0.63 17.40 9.00
N GLY A 317 -1.96 17.55 9.03
CA GLY A 317 -2.68 18.41 8.09
C GLY A 317 -2.48 17.95 6.64
N THR A 318 -2.15 18.89 5.75
CA THR A 318 -1.85 18.60 4.33
C THR A 318 -0.44 18.08 4.05
N THR A 319 0.49 18.16 5.02
CA THR A 319 1.90 17.80 4.79
C THR A 319 2.10 16.35 4.33
N PRO A 320 1.40 15.34 4.89
CA PRO A 320 1.44 13.96 4.39
C PRO A 320 1.07 13.79 2.90
N ALA A 321 0.06 14.52 2.42
CA ALA A 321 -0.36 14.47 1.02
C ALA A 321 0.72 15.06 0.11
N VAL A 322 1.35 16.16 0.53
CA VAL A 322 2.49 16.79 -0.17
C VAL A 322 3.69 15.86 -0.23
N LEU A 323 4.04 15.21 0.88
CA LEU A 323 5.09 14.19 0.93
C LEU A 323 4.85 13.08 -0.11
N ASN A 324 3.64 12.51 -0.11
CA ASN A 324 3.27 11.44 -1.05
C ASN A 324 3.38 11.90 -2.50
N ALA A 325 2.79 13.06 -2.82
CA ALA A 325 2.78 13.63 -4.16
C ALA A 325 4.19 13.89 -4.70
N ALA A 326 5.04 14.54 -3.91
CA ALA A 326 6.43 14.82 -4.29
C ALA A 326 7.22 13.52 -4.50
N ASN A 327 7.02 12.52 -3.63
CA ASN A 327 7.64 11.21 -3.78
C ASN A 327 7.18 10.50 -5.06
N GLU A 328 5.89 10.49 -5.37
CA GLU A 328 5.38 9.85 -6.59
C GLU A 328 6.01 10.44 -7.86
N ILE A 329 6.15 11.77 -7.94
CA ILE A 329 6.80 12.44 -9.08
C ILE A 329 8.27 12.07 -9.16
N ALA A 330 9.02 12.21 -8.07
CA ALA A 330 10.45 11.95 -8.08
C ALA A 330 10.77 10.46 -8.32
N ASN A 331 10.01 9.55 -7.71
CA ASN A 331 10.12 8.10 -7.93
C ASN A 331 9.87 7.75 -9.40
N ALA A 332 8.80 8.26 -10.01
CA ALA A 332 8.49 8.00 -11.42
C ALA A 332 9.60 8.48 -12.36
N LEU A 333 10.21 9.64 -12.07
CA LEU A 333 11.31 10.19 -12.87
C LEU A 333 12.62 9.40 -12.66
N TYR A 334 12.91 8.94 -11.44
CA TYR A 334 14.05 8.06 -11.18
C TYR A 334 13.87 6.71 -11.90
N LEU A 335 12.66 6.15 -11.86
CA LEU A 335 12.32 4.92 -12.59
C LEU A 335 12.54 5.05 -14.11
N GLN A 336 12.35 6.25 -14.65
CA GLN A 336 12.63 6.58 -16.05
C GLN A 336 14.10 6.95 -16.32
N ASN A 337 14.98 6.85 -15.32
CA ASN A 337 16.39 7.28 -15.35
C ASN A 337 16.57 8.76 -15.74
N LYS A 338 15.62 9.63 -15.37
CA LYS A 338 15.68 11.07 -15.67
C LYS A 338 16.35 11.90 -14.57
N ILE A 339 16.46 11.34 -13.36
CA ILE A 339 17.08 11.99 -12.20
C ILE A 339 17.98 10.97 -11.48
N SER A 340 18.89 11.45 -10.64
CA SER A 340 19.73 10.59 -9.78
C SER A 340 18.95 10.08 -8.55
N PHE A 341 19.51 9.10 -7.85
CA PHE A 341 18.90 8.57 -6.61
C PHE A 341 18.71 9.67 -5.55
N PHE A 342 19.69 10.57 -5.40
CA PHE A 342 19.61 11.67 -4.42
C PHE A 342 18.72 12.83 -4.85
N ASP A 343 18.31 12.90 -6.11
CA ASP A 343 17.32 13.88 -6.51
C ASP A 343 15.94 13.56 -5.93
N ILE A 344 15.67 12.30 -5.55
CA ILE A 344 14.44 11.92 -4.85
C ILE A 344 14.34 12.64 -3.51
N GLU A 345 15.32 12.45 -2.63
CA GLU A 345 15.33 13.09 -1.29
C GLU A 345 15.35 14.62 -1.39
N LYS A 346 16.11 15.20 -2.34
CA LYS A 346 16.18 16.65 -2.55
C LYS A 346 14.85 17.24 -3.00
N THR A 347 14.16 16.58 -3.93
CA THR A 347 12.87 17.05 -4.46
C THR A 347 11.79 17.02 -3.38
N ILE A 348 11.74 15.92 -2.63
CA ILE A 348 10.80 15.76 -1.51
C ILE A 348 11.04 16.85 -0.48
N TYR A 349 12.28 17.01 -0.01
CA TYR A 349 12.63 18.04 0.97
C TYR A 349 12.24 19.44 0.49
N SER A 350 12.63 19.82 -0.73
CA SER A 350 12.36 21.15 -1.27
C SER A 350 10.86 21.42 -1.44
N THR A 351 10.06 20.39 -1.74
CA THR A 351 8.60 20.51 -1.86
C THR A 351 7.95 20.68 -0.49
N LEU A 352 8.42 19.95 0.52
CA LEU A 352 7.95 20.09 1.90
C LEU A 352 8.27 21.48 2.46
N GLU A 353 9.50 21.97 2.26
CA GLU A 353 9.93 23.29 2.75
C GLU A 353 9.15 24.46 2.12
N ALA A 354 8.72 24.31 0.87
CA ALA A 354 7.92 25.33 0.18
C ALA A 354 6.44 25.31 0.59
N HIS A 355 5.99 24.24 1.26
CA HIS A 355 4.59 24.03 1.59
C HIS A 355 4.20 24.73 2.89
N HIS A 356 3.02 25.34 2.90
CA HIS A 356 2.40 25.86 4.11
C HIS A 356 1.28 24.91 4.54
N SER A 357 1.49 24.18 5.63
CA SER A 357 0.53 23.15 6.05
C SER A 357 -0.81 23.75 6.48
N ILE A 358 -1.89 23.20 5.94
CA ILE A 358 -3.26 23.48 6.35
C ILE A 358 -3.67 22.37 7.33
N ALA A 359 -4.00 22.76 8.56
CA ALA A 359 -4.49 21.84 9.59
C ALA A 359 -5.95 21.42 9.33
N ASN A 360 -6.30 20.19 9.74
CA ASN A 360 -7.65 19.62 9.60
C ASN A 360 -8.28 19.77 8.20
N PRO A 361 -7.58 19.39 7.13
CA PRO A 361 -8.08 19.59 5.77
C PRO A 361 -9.28 18.68 5.49
N ASN A 362 -10.23 19.18 4.69
CA ASN A 362 -11.24 18.34 4.07
C ASN A 362 -10.64 17.61 2.85
N LEU A 363 -11.43 16.76 2.19
CA LEU A 363 -10.96 15.97 1.05
C LEU A 363 -10.48 16.84 -0.13
N GLU A 364 -11.19 17.91 -0.44
CA GLU A 364 -10.84 18.84 -1.53
C GLU A 364 -9.48 19.49 -1.25
N THR A 365 -9.28 20.00 -0.03
CA THR A 365 -8.00 20.58 0.40
C THR A 365 -6.84 19.58 0.34
N VAL A 366 -7.09 18.29 0.65
CA VAL A 366 -6.07 17.23 0.50
C VAL A 366 -5.70 17.02 -0.97
N LEU A 367 -6.70 16.97 -1.86
CA LEU A 367 -6.49 16.80 -3.30
C LEU A 367 -5.78 18.01 -3.93
N ASP A 368 -6.14 19.22 -3.51
CA ASP A 368 -5.48 20.45 -3.94
C ASP A 368 -4.00 20.48 -3.51
N ALA A 369 -3.70 20.07 -2.28
CA ALA A 369 -2.33 19.96 -1.79
C ALA A 369 -1.51 18.90 -2.55
N ASP A 370 -2.10 17.74 -2.85
CA ASP A 370 -1.47 16.71 -3.70
C ASP A 370 -1.19 17.28 -5.11
N HIS A 371 -2.17 17.95 -5.72
CA HIS A 371 -2.01 18.55 -7.05
C HIS A 371 -0.91 19.62 -7.08
N TRP A 372 -0.94 20.56 -6.14
CA TRP A 372 0.10 21.60 -6.00
C TRP A 372 1.50 20.99 -5.85
N ALA A 373 1.65 19.98 -4.98
CA ALA A 373 2.93 19.34 -4.73
C ALA A 373 3.46 18.61 -5.97
N ARG A 374 2.58 18.00 -6.77
CA ARG A 374 2.97 17.36 -8.03
C ARG A 374 3.51 18.39 -9.03
N GLU A 375 2.85 19.53 -9.19
CA GLU A 375 3.30 20.57 -10.12
C GLU A 375 4.61 21.20 -9.63
N TYR A 376 4.71 21.53 -8.35
CA TYR A 376 5.94 22.09 -7.76
C TYR A 376 7.14 21.14 -7.90
N ALA A 377 6.96 19.84 -7.61
CA ALA A 377 8.01 18.83 -7.76
C ALA A 377 8.48 18.68 -9.22
N LYS A 378 7.57 18.77 -10.19
CA LYS A 378 7.94 18.77 -11.63
C LYS A 378 8.74 20.01 -12.00
N GLU A 379 8.33 21.20 -11.54
CA GLU A 379 9.05 22.44 -11.82
C GLU A 379 10.49 22.42 -11.29
N LEU A 380 10.70 21.91 -10.07
CA LEU A 380 12.04 21.75 -9.49
C LEU A 380 12.97 20.89 -10.35
N LEU A 381 12.42 19.84 -10.97
CA LEU A 381 13.17 18.88 -11.75
C LEU A 381 13.38 19.30 -13.21
N ILE A 382 12.58 20.25 -13.71
CA ILE A 382 12.80 20.88 -15.03
C ILE A 382 13.88 21.97 -14.97
N ARG A 383 14.08 22.59 -13.80
CA ARG A 383 15.05 23.69 -13.60
C ARG A 383 16.48 23.22 -13.31
N LYS A 384 16.71 21.91 -13.21
CA LYS A 384 18.03 21.27 -13.14
C LYS A 384 18.50 20.88 -14.54
#